data_AF-A0A1H5M0A0-F1
#
_entry.id   AF-A0A1H5M0A0-F1
#
_cell.length_a   1.000
_cell.length_b   1.000
_cell.length_c   1.000
_cell.angle_alpha   90.00
_cell.angle_beta   90.00
_cell.angle_gamma   90.00
#
_symmetry.space_group_name_H-M   'P 1'
#
loop_
_entity.id
_entity.type
_entity.pdbx_description
1 polymer ?
#
loop_
_entity_poly.entity_id
_entity_poly.type
_entity_poly.pdbx_seq_one_letter_code
_entity_poly.pdbx_strand_id
1 'polypeptide(L)'
;MYPAPIETLQSPTTIDEVLRQLSARDKDALPLAGGMSLMQAVKARVVRPDVLIDLNGIAELRGITKDGGNLRIGAMTRYVDPAKPLLGATPREKALVTMWERRVELEGFGAVMEGVRNAASGLKGRAIAGPHDYEQIPALVDRSRPRVGNFLSDLDTRLAGAPFVAGDRFSVADITTLATIDFAVKAFAISIPEEHRALTRWYEAVSARPSASA
;
A
#
# COMPACT_ATOMS: atom_id res chain seq x y z
N MET A 1 14.61 18.15 -11.50
CA MET A 1 15.25 19.29 -10.78
C MET A 1 16.13 18.70 -9.69
N TYR A 2 17.42 19.05 -9.64
CA TYR A 2 18.32 18.58 -8.57
C TYR A 2 18.05 19.37 -7.28
N PRO A 3 18.02 18.71 -6.10
CA PRO A 3 17.84 19.39 -4.82
C PRO A 3 19.00 20.38 -4.56
N ALA A 4 18.75 21.39 -3.74
CA ALA A 4 19.86 22.18 -3.18
C ALA A 4 20.78 21.24 -2.36
N PRO A 5 22.10 21.52 -2.29
CA PRO A 5 23.00 20.70 -1.48
C PRO A 5 22.52 20.63 -0.03
N ILE A 6 22.43 19.41 0.49
CA ILE A 6 22.26 19.18 1.93
C ILE A 6 23.68 19.16 2.50
N GLU A 7 24.01 20.11 3.36
CA GLU A 7 25.39 20.28 3.84
C GLU A 7 25.78 19.21 4.86
N THR A 8 24.83 18.67 5.62
CA THR A 8 25.12 17.67 6.66
C THR A 8 23.99 16.66 6.85
N LEU A 9 24.36 15.38 6.94
CA LEU A 9 23.51 14.30 7.44
C LEU A 9 24.04 13.83 8.80
N GLN A 10 23.22 13.90 9.84
CA GLN A 10 23.52 13.36 11.16
C GLN A 10 22.69 12.10 11.39
N SER A 11 23.30 11.03 11.94
CA SER A 11 22.62 9.74 12.17
C SER A 11 22.76 9.32 13.64
N PRO A 12 22.12 10.04 14.58
CA PRO A 12 22.15 9.68 16.01
C PRO A 12 21.46 8.33 16.27
N THR A 13 21.76 7.73 17.42
CA THR A 13 21.19 6.44 17.83
C THR A 13 20.24 6.54 19.02
N THR A 14 20.15 7.73 19.64
CA THR A 14 19.27 7.99 20.80
C THR A 14 18.35 9.18 20.58
N ILE A 15 17.20 9.19 21.26
CA ILE A 15 16.26 10.32 21.23
C ILE A 15 16.90 11.58 21.81
N ASP A 16 17.67 11.46 22.88
CA ASP A 16 18.32 12.61 23.53
C ASP A 16 19.32 13.31 22.61
N GLU A 17 20.06 12.58 21.78
CA GLU A 17 20.93 13.17 20.77
C GLU A 17 20.14 13.97 19.72
N VAL A 18 19.00 13.43 19.26
CA VAL A 18 18.10 14.15 18.35
C VAL A 18 17.58 15.43 19.00
N LEU A 19 17.09 15.34 20.23
CA LEU A 19 16.55 16.50 20.95
C LEU A 19 17.61 17.58 21.19
N ARG A 20 18.85 17.19 21.49
CA ARG A 20 19.98 18.14 21.56
C ARG A 20 20.26 18.77 20.20
N GLN A 21 20.24 18.01 19.11
CA GLN A 21 20.52 18.54 17.77
C GLN A 21 19.41 19.48 17.27
N LEU A 22 18.14 19.19 17.59
CA LEU A 22 17.00 20.02 17.27
C LEU A 22 16.95 21.29 18.13
N SER A 23 17.33 21.21 19.41
CA SER A 23 17.32 22.38 20.31
C SER A 23 18.54 23.30 20.14
N ALA A 24 19.67 22.77 19.66
CA ALA A 24 20.92 23.53 19.56
C ALA A 24 21.05 24.43 18.31
N ARG A 25 20.00 24.68 17.52
CA ARG A 25 20.15 25.31 16.19
C ARG A 25 19.15 26.42 15.86
N ASP A 26 19.71 27.60 15.56
CA ASP A 26 19.18 28.67 14.68
C ASP A 26 19.18 28.27 13.18
N LYS A 27 19.39 26.99 12.85
CA LYS A 27 19.51 26.47 11.48
C LYS A 27 18.31 25.57 11.16
N ASP A 28 17.90 25.56 9.89
CA ASP A 28 16.83 24.72 9.34
C ASP A 28 17.18 23.22 9.41
N ALA A 29 17.29 22.65 10.60
CA ALA A 29 17.55 21.24 10.84
C ALA A 29 16.22 20.47 10.85
N LEU A 30 16.08 19.47 9.98
CA LEU A 30 14.85 18.70 9.84
C LEU A 30 15.08 17.21 10.12
N PRO A 31 14.19 16.57 10.91
CA PRO A 31 14.24 15.13 11.11
C PRO A 31 13.88 14.39 9.80
N LEU A 32 14.65 13.36 9.49
CA LEU A 32 14.47 12.50 8.33
C LEU A 32 14.08 11.08 8.76
N ALA A 33 12.88 10.66 8.37
CA ALA A 33 12.38 9.30 8.54
C ALA A 33 12.58 8.47 7.25
N GLY A 34 11.48 8.12 6.57
CA GLY A 34 11.52 7.42 5.28
C GLY A 34 11.77 8.33 4.06
N GLY A 35 11.81 9.66 4.25
CA GLY A 35 12.10 10.62 3.19
C GLY A 35 11.01 10.82 2.11
N MET A 36 9.91 10.07 2.16
CA MET A 36 8.88 10.06 1.10
C MET A 36 8.21 11.42 0.86
N SER A 37 8.01 12.22 1.91
CA SER A 37 7.45 13.58 1.80
C SER A 37 8.54 14.65 1.82
N LEU A 38 9.43 14.60 2.82
CA LEU A 38 10.46 15.61 3.02
C LEU A 38 11.39 15.75 1.80
N MET A 39 11.87 14.64 1.23
CA MET A 39 12.79 14.71 0.09
C MET A 39 12.11 15.24 -1.18
N GLN A 40 10.79 15.10 -1.31
CA GLN A 40 10.04 15.72 -2.41
C GLN A 40 9.95 17.23 -2.21
N ALA A 41 9.67 17.69 -0.98
CA ALA A 41 9.68 19.11 -0.64
C ALA A 41 11.05 19.76 -0.86
N VAL A 42 12.15 19.07 -0.53
CA VAL A 42 13.53 19.51 -0.80
C VAL A 42 13.81 19.57 -2.31
N LYS A 43 13.44 18.54 -3.07
CA LYS A 43 13.57 18.53 -4.54
C LYS A 43 12.79 19.66 -5.21
N ALA A 44 11.61 19.98 -4.68
CA ALA A 44 10.77 21.09 -5.11
C ALA A 44 11.20 22.46 -4.55
N ARG A 45 12.23 22.49 -3.69
CA ARG A 45 12.76 23.70 -3.01
C ARG A 45 11.75 24.43 -2.13
N VAL A 46 10.70 23.74 -1.67
CA VAL A 46 9.71 24.25 -0.71
C VAL A 46 10.34 24.40 0.68
N VAL A 47 11.26 23.49 1.03
CA VAL A 47 12.10 23.56 2.23
C VAL A 47 13.56 23.40 1.83
N ARG A 48 14.47 23.98 2.60
CA ARG A 48 15.92 23.98 2.33
C ARG A 48 16.70 23.74 3.62
N PRO A 49 16.68 22.51 4.15
CA PRO A 49 17.37 22.23 5.38
C PRO A 49 18.89 22.23 5.18
N ASP A 50 19.60 22.89 6.08
CA ASP A 50 21.06 22.79 6.16
C ASP A 50 21.48 21.39 6.66
N VAL A 51 20.67 20.83 7.57
CA VAL A 51 20.95 19.56 8.25
C VAL A 51 19.75 18.65 8.21
N LEU A 52 20.00 17.39 7.82
CA LEU A 52 19.06 16.30 8.03
C LEU A 52 19.51 15.44 9.21
N ILE A 53 18.57 15.12 10.09
CA ILE A 53 18.80 14.24 11.24
C ILE A 53 18.08 12.92 10.95
N ASP A 54 18.83 11.89 10.53
CA ASP A 54 18.31 10.56 10.23
C ASP A 54 17.88 9.82 11.50
N LEU A 55 16.58 9.58 11.62
CA LEU A 55 15.98 8.87 12.74
C LEU A 55 16.05 7.35 12.59
N ASN A 56 16.52 6.82 11.44
CA ASN A 56 16.59 5.37 11.24
C ASN A 56 17.51 4.69 12.27
N GLY A 57 18.48 5.37 12.88
CA GLY A 57 19.37 4.76 13.90
C GLY A 57 18.70 4.44 15.24
N ILE A 58 17.50 4.95 15.52
CA ILE A 58 16.95 5.00 16.88
C ILE A 58 15.98 3.85 17.13
N ALA A 59 16.42 2.84 17.90
CA ALA A 59 15.65 1.63 18.15
C ALA A 59 14.34 1.89 18.93
N GLU A 60 14.36 2.83 19.87
CA GLU A 60 13.23 3.19 20.75
C GLU A 60 12.00 3.71 19.96
N LEU A 61 12.25 4.34 18.81
CA LEU A 61 11.22 4.86 17.91
C LEU A 61 10.58 3.77 17.04
N ARG A 62 11.00 2.50 17.15
CA ARG A 62 10.49 1.40 16.33
C ARG A 62 9.63 0.44 17.13
N GLY A 63 8.74 -0.24 16.41
CA GLY A 63 7.98 -1.38 16.93
C GLY A 63 6.63 -0.99 17.54
N ILE A 64 5.87 -2.03 17.84
CA ILE A 64 4.54 -1.95 18.41
C ILE A 64 4.56 -2.75 19.71
N THR A 65 4.24 -2.10 20.82
CA THR A 65 4.22 -2.73 22.15
C THR A 65 2.89 -2.46 22.85
N LYS A 66 2.43 -3.40 23.68
CA LYS A 66 1.27 -3.20 24.55
C LYS A 66 1.76 -2.91 25.96
N ASP A 67 1.30 -1.81 26.56
CA ASP A 67 1.69 -1.38 27.90
C ASP A 67 0.46 -0.95 28.69
N GLY A 68 0.17 -1.62 29.81
CA GLY A 68 -0.94 -1.25 30.71
C GLY A 68 -2.33 -1.15 30.06
N GLY A 69 -2.56 -1.88 28.96
CA GLY A 69 -3.81 -1.79 28.18
C GLY A 69 -3.76 -0.82 27.00
N ASN A 70 -2.73 0.02 26.91
CA ASN A 70 -2.50 0.92 25.79
C ASN A 70 -1.62 0.26 24.72
N LEU A 71 -1.81 0.66 23.46
CA LEU A 71 -0.94 0.29 22.36
C LEU A 71 0.02 1.44 22.08
N ARG A 72 1.33 1.18 22.16
CA ARG A 72 2.37 2.13 21.77
C ARG A 72 2.91 1.72 20.40
N ILE A 73 2.84 2.64 19.44
CA ILE A 73 3.43 2.48 18.10
C ILE A 73 4.56 3.50 17.99
N GLY A 74 5.79 3.03 17.81
CA GLY A 74 6.94 3.92 17.62
C GLY A 74 6.85 4.67 16.29
N ALA A 75 7.25 5.95 16.27
CA ALA A 75 7.13 6.83 15.10
C ALA A 75 7.90 6.36 13.85
N MET A 76 8.95 5.54 14.02
CA MET A 76 9.75 4.94 12.95
C MET A 76 9.30 3.51 12.60
N THR A 77 8.15 3.08 13.12
CA THR A 77 7.51 1.82 12.71
C THR A 77 7.06 1.95 11.26
N ARG A 78 7.61 1.09 10.40
CA ARG A 78 7.26 1.06 8.98
C ARG A 78 5.94 0.33 8.79
N TYR A 79 5.13 0.79 7.85
CA TYR A 79 3.91 0.09 7.43
C TYR A 79 4.19 -1.33 6.92
N VAL A 80 5.36 -1.54 6.32
CA VAL A 80 5.82 -2.85 5.83
C VAL A 80 7.19 -3.16 6.43
N ASP A 81 7.31 -4.33 7.05
CA ASP A 81 8.54 -4.83 7.63
C ASP A 81 9.59 -5.12 6.53
N PRO A 82 10.76 -4.47 6.53
CA PRO A 82 11.79 -4.71 5.53
C PRO A 82 12.36 -6.14 5.55
N ALA A 83 12.27 -6.87 6.67
CA ALA A 83 12.65 -8.29 6.73
C ALA A 83 11.67 -9.19 5.95
N LYS A 84 10.46 -8.68 5.68
CA LYS A 84 9.44 -9.31 4.83
C LYS A 84 9.16 -8.36 3.66
N PRO A 85 10.03 -8.32 2.63
CA PRO A 85 9.99 -7.29 1.59
C PRO A 85 8.80 -7.48 0.64
N LEU A 86 7.58 -7.26 1.13
CA LEU A 86 6.33 -7.36 0.36
C LEU A 86 6.26 -6.35 -0.78
N LEU A 87 7.10 -5.30 -0.72
CA LEU A 87 7.30 -4.30 -1.76
C LEU A 87 8.46 -4.65 -2.72
N GLY A 88 9.13 -5.79 -2.57
CA GLY A 88 10.33 -6.17 -3.32
C GLY A 88 11.64 -5.83 -2.61
N ALA A 89 12.66 -6.66 -2.80
CA ALA A 89 13.98 -6.50 -2.17
C ALA A 89 14.97 -5.77 -3.09
N THR A 90 14.93 -6.05 -4.39
CA THR A 90 15.76 -5.38 -5.40
C THR A 90 15.00 -4.24 -6.11
N PRO A 91 15.67 -3.28 -6.76
CA PRO A 91 15.00 -2.26 -7.57
C PRO A 91 14.07 -2.85 -8.64
N ARG A 92 14.48 -3.95 -9.28
CA ARG A 92 13.66 -4.66 -10.27
C ARG A 92 12.40 -5.25 -9.66
N GLU A 93 12.53 -5.92 -8.52
CA GLU A 93 11.38 -6.49 -7.81
C GLU A 93 10.43 -5.40 -7.32
N LYS A 94 10.97 -4.28 -6.81
CA LYS A 94 10.15 -3.12 -6.42
C LYS A 94 9.36 -2.58 -7.60
N ALA A 95 9.99 -2.40 -8.76
CA ALA A 95 9.30 -1.96 -9.95
C ALA A 95 8.19 -2.93 -10.38
N LEU A 96 8.48 -4.24 -10.39
CA LEU A 96 7.49 -5.26 -10.75
C LEU A 96 6.31 -5.30 -9.78
N VAL A 97 6.59 -5.30 -8.46
CA VAL A 97 5.55 -5.31 -7.43
C VAL A 97 4.71 -4.04 -7.51
N THR A 98 5.32 -2.85 -7.62
CA THR A 98 4.57 -1.59 -7.76
C THR A 98 3.73 -1.55 -9.03
N MET A 99 4.24 -2.05 -10.16
CA MET A 99 3.48 -2.14 -11.41
C MET A 99 2.24 -3.03 -11.25
N TRP A 100 2.42 -4.23 -10.69
CA TRP A 100 1.31 -5.17 -10.49
C TRP A 100 0.33 -4.70 -9.43
N GLU A 101 0.81 -4.12 -8.33
CA GLU A 101 -0.03 -3.48 -7.31
C GLU A 101 -0.94 -2.44 -7.95
N ARG A 102 -0.38 -1.54 -8.77
CA ARG A 102 -1.16 -0.48 -9.41
C ARG A 102 -2.15 -1.03 -10.43
N ARG A 103 -1.78 -2.10 -11.15
CA ARG A 103 -2.69 -2.76 -12.10
C ARG A 103 -3.87 -3.41 -11.36
N VAL A 104 -3.61 -4.16 -10.30
CA VAL A 104 -4.65 -4.77 -9.46
C VAL A 104 -5.56 -3.71 -8.86
N GLU A 105 -4.99 -2.62 -8.34
CA GLU A 105 -5.74 -1.52 -7.73
C GLU A 105 -6.67 -0.83 -8.76
N LEU A 106 -6.16 -0.47 -9.93
CA LEU A 106 -6.92 0.31 -10.92
C LEU A 106 -7.88 -0.54 -11.74
N GLU A 107 -7.43 -1.69 -12.22
CA GLU A 107 -8.19 -2.55 -13.14
C GLU A 107 -9.09 -3.54 -12.39
N GLY A 108 -8.64 -4.03 -11.23
CA GLY A 108 -9.37 -4.95 -10.37
C GLY A 108 -10.21 -4.21 -9.32
N PHE A 109 -9.56 -3.73 -8.26
CA PHE A 109 -10.24 -3.14 -7.10
C PHE A 109 -11.13 -1.97 -7.50
N GLY A 110 -10.64 -1.09 -8.36
CA GLY A 110 -11.41 0.04 -8.89
C GLY A 110 -12.67 -0.39 -9.64
N ALA A 111 -12.60 -1.45 -10.46
CA ALA A 111 -13.77 -1.98 -11.17
C ALA A 111 -14.77 -2.63 -10.21
N VAL A 112 -14.31 -3.41 -9.24
CA VAL A 112 -15.15 -4.02 -8.21
C VAL A 112 -15.86 -2.94 -7.39
N MET A 113 -15.13 -1.94 -6.90
CA MET A 113 -15.69 -0.89 -6.06
C MET A 113 -16.61 0.07 -6.81
N GLU A 114 -16.35 0.34 -8.10
CA GLU A 114 -17.30 1.05 -8.97
C GLU A 114 -18.65 0.30 -9.00
N GLY A 115 -18.62 -1.01 -9.22
CA GLY A 115 -19.82 -1.85 -9.23
C GLY A 115 -20.53 -1.89 -7.89
N VAL A 116 -19.82 -2.25 -6.81
CA VAL A 116 -20.38 -2.38 -5.46
C VAL A 116 -21.03 -1.07 -5.00
N ARG A 117 -20.34 0.06 -5.16
CA ARG A 117 -20.83 1.35 -4.67
C ARG A 117 -22.05 1.85 -5.42
N ASN A 118 -22.21 1.47 -6.70
CA ASN A 118 -23.37 1.82 -7.50
C ASN A 118 -24.52 0.80 -7.42
N ALA A 119 -24.30 -0.37 -6.80
CA ALA A 119 -25.31 -1.42 -6.67
C ALA A 119 -25.85 -1.62 -5.24
N ALA A 120 -25.01 -1.42 -4.22
CA ALA A 120 -25.38 -1.75 -2.83
C ALA A 120 -26.40 -0.75 -2.27
N SER A 121 -27.54 -1.24 -1.79
CA SER A 121 -28.62 -0.40 -1.24
C SER A 121 -28.19 0.44 -0.03
N GLY A 122 -27.29 -0.10 0.81
CA GLY A 122 -26.71 0.61 1.95
C GLY A 122 -25.80 1.79 1.57
N LEU A 123 -25.51 1.98 0.27
CA LEU A 123 -24.71 3.08 -0.26
C LEU A 123 -25.52 4.05 -1.14
N LYS A 124 -26.85 4.01 -1.07
CA LYS A 124 -27.70 5.00 -1.74
C LYS A 124 -27.35 6.42 -1.28
N GLY A 125 -27.15 7.34 -2.23
CA GLY A 125 -26.65 8.70 -1.95
C GLY A 125 -25.16 8.77 -1.53
N ARG A 126 -24.45 7.63 -1.47
CA ARG A 126 -23.06 7.51 -1.01
C ARG A 126 -22.20 6.71 -1.99
N ALA A 127 -22.45 6.89 -3.29
CA ALA A 127 -21.78 6.15 -4.36
C ALA A 127 -20.26 6.43 -4.44
N ILE A 128 -19.78 7.53 -3.86
CA ILE A 128 -18.36 7.87 -3.75
C ILE A 128 -18.02 8.10 -2.27
N ALA A 129 -16.84 7.64 -1.85
CA ALA A 129 -16.35 7.89 -0.50
C ALA A 129 -16.01 9.38 -0.31
N GLY A 130 -16.35 9.94 0.84
CA GLY A 130 -16.02 11.32 1.18
C GLY A 130 -17.12 12.02 1.97
N PRO A 131 -16.95 13.32 2.26
CA PRO A 131 -17.91 14.10 3.02
C PRO A 131 -19.15 14.51 2.22
N HIS A 132 -19.14 14.33 0.89
CA HIS A 132 -20.22 14.73 -0.01
C HIS A 132 -21.01 13.53 -0.51
N ASP A 133 -22.28 13.76 -0.77
CA ASP A 133 -23.22 12.74 -1.23
C ASP A 133 -23.24 12.69 -2.76
N TYR A 134 -23.33 11.47 -3.29
CA TYR A 134 -23.35 11.18 -4.71
C TYR A 134 -24.32 10.05 -4.99
N GLU A 135 -25.23 10.28 -5.95
CA GLU A 135 -26.20 9.29 -6.37
C GLU A 135 -25.55 8.10 -7.09
N GLN A 136 -26.20 6.95 -6.98
CA GLN A 136 -25.78 5.74 -7.70
C GLN A 136 -26.19 5.83 -9.17
N ILE A 137 -25.33 5.30 -10.04
CA ILE A 137 -25.55 5.27 -11.49
C ILE A 137 -25.63 3.80 -11.94
N PRO A 138 -26.82 3.26 -12.25
CA PRO A 138 -26.98 1.85 -12.65
C PRO A 138 -26.11 1.44 -13.84
N ALA A 139 -25.94 2.32 -14.83
CA ALA A 139 -25.08 2.05 -16.00
C ALA A 139 -23.60 1.81 -15.64
N LEU A 140 -23.13 2.29 -14.48
CA LEU A 140 -21.78 1.98 -13.99
C LEU A 140 -21.67 0.55 -13.48
N VAL A 141 -22.76 -0.04 -12.98
CA VAL A 141 -22.82 -1.46 -12.60
C VAL A 141 -22.67 -2.33 -13.85
N ASP A 142 -23.43 -2.01 -14.91
CA ASP A 142 -23.38 -2.73 -16.18
C ASP A 142 -21.99 -2.69 -16.82
N ARG A 143 -21.30 -1.54 -16.72
CA ARG A 143 -19.90 -1.40 -17.15
C ARG A 143 -18.92 -2.17 -16.25
N SER A 144 -19.15 -2.18 -14.94
CA SER A 144 -18.21 -2.78 -13.99
C SER A 144 -18.14 -4.29 -14.12
N ARG A 145 -19.27 -4.96 -14.38
CA ARG A 145 -19.33 -6.43 -14.50
C ARG A 145 -18.33 -7.00 -15.52
N PRO A 146 -18.32 -6.59 -16.80
CA PRO A 146 -17.34 -7.10 -17.77
C PRO A 146 -15.91 -6.67 -17.44
N ARG A 147 -15.69 -5.50 -16.80
CA ARG A 147 -14.35 -5.10 -16.34
C ARG A 147 -13.79 -6.07 -15.29
N VAL A 148 -14.61 -6.46 -14.32
CA VAL A 148 -14.22 -7.46 -13.31
C VAL A 148 -13.98 -8.82 -13.99
N GLY A 149 -14.85 -9.24 -14.91
CA GLY A 149 -14.66 -10.48 -15.67
C GLY A 149 -13.33 -10.53 -16.43
N ASN A 150 -13.02 -9.48 -17.20
CA ASN A 150 -11.76 -9.34 -17.93
C ASN A 150 -10.56 -9.37 -16.98
N PHE A 151 -10.64 -8.68 -15.84
CA PHE A 151 -9.58 -8.68 -14.83
C PHE A 151 -9.30 -10.10 -14.29
N LEU A 152 -10.33 -10.91 -14.03
CA LEU A 152 -10.15 -12.29 -13.59
C LEU A 152 -9.48 -13.15 -14.67
N SER A 153 -9.85 -12.98 -15.94
CA SER A 153 -9.22 -13.70 -17.07
C SER A 153 -7.75 -13.28 -17.28
N ASP A 154 -7.46 -11.99 -17.17
CA ASP A 154 -6.09 -11.46 -17.23
C ASP A 154 -5.22 -12.01 -16.09
N LEU A 155 -5.79 -12.08 -14.88
CA LEU A 155 -5.11 -12.68 -13.72
C LEU A 155 -4.86 -14.17 -13.90
N ASP A 156 -5.83 -14.93 -14.41
CA ASP A 156 -5.63 -16.36 -14.67
C ASP A 156 -4.48 -16.59 -15.65
N THR A 157 -4.48 -15.85 -16.76
CA THR A 157 -3.37 -15.86 -17.74
C THR A 157 -2.04 -15.51 -17.08
N ARG A 158 -2.03 -14.48 -16.22
CA ARG A 158 -0.83 -14.05 -15.50
C ARG A 158 -0.30 -15.13 -14.54
N LEU A 159 -1.20 -15.78 -13.80
CA LEU A 159 -0.91 -16.77 -12.76
C LEU A 159 -0.65 -18.16 -13.33
N ALA A 160 -0.96 -18.40 -14.60
CA ALA A 160 -0.48 -19.57 -15.34
C ALA A 160 1.04 -19.53 -15.53
N GLY A 161 1.60 -18.32 -15.67
CA GLY A 161 3.04 -18.11 -15.87
C GLY A 161 3.86 -17.81 -14.60
N ALA A 162 3.23 -17.61 -13.44
CA ALA A 162 3.94 -17.40 -12.18
C ALA A 162 3.13 -17.84 -10.95
N PRO A 163 3.79 -18.21 -9.85
CA PRO A 163 3.09 -18.64 -8.64
C PRO A 163 2.31 -17.51 -7.96
N PHE A 164 2.78 -16.26 -8.06
CA PHE A 164 2.19 -15.06 -7.46
C PHE A 164 2.03 -13.92 -8.48
N VAL A 165 1.19 -12.93 -8.16
CA VAL A 165 0.80 -11.85 -9.08
C VAL A 165 2.02 -11.10 -9.61
N ALA A 166 2.96 -10.75 -8.74
CA ALA A 166 4.16 -10.00 -9.10
C ALA A 166 5.37 -10.87 -9.49
N GLY A 167 5.26 -12.20 -9.46
CA GLY A 167 6.36 -13.11 -9.82
C GLY A 167 6.47 -14.32 -8.89
N ASP A 168 7.68 -14.60 -8.42
CA ASP A 168 7.98 -15.85 -7.70
C ASP A 168 7.69 -15.80 -6.20
N ARG A 169 7.41 -14.60 -5.66
CA ARG A 169 7.21 -14.41 -4.22
C ARG A 169 5.93 -13.64 -3.94
N PHE A 170 5.31 -14.01 -2.83
CA PHE A 170 4.17 -13.29 -2.25
C PHE A 170 4.53 -11.83 -1.94
N SER A 171 3.65 -10.92 -2.32
CA SER A 171 3.86 -9.47 -2.29
C SER A 171 2.59 -8.71 -1.91
N VAL A 172 2.67 -7.37 -1.82
CA VAL A 172 1.48 -6.53 -1.62
C VAL A 172 0.45 -6.70 -2.75
N ALA A 173 0.90 -6.96 -3.99
CA ALA A 173 0.01 -7.20 -5.13
C ALA A 173 -0.91 -8.39 -4.90
N ASP A 174 -0.43 -9.44 -4.23
CA ASP A 174 -1.23 -10.61 -3.88
C ASP A 174 -2.25 -10.30 -2.77
N ILE A 175 -1.88 -9.46 -1.80
CA ILE A 175 -2.78 -9.01 -0.73
C ILE A 175 -3.94 -8.21 -1.32
N THR A 176 -3.62 -7.21 -2.16
CA THR A 176 -4.63 -6.38 -2.83
C THR A 176 -5.50 -7.23 -3.75
N THR A 177 -4.92 -8.22 -4.44
CA THR A 177 -5.68 -9.14 -5.30
C THR A 177 -6.66 -10.00 -4.50
N LEU A 178 -6.22 -10.52 -3.34
CA LEU A 178 -7.08 -11.35 -2.48
C LEU A 178 -8.28 -10.54 -2.00
N ALA A 179 -8.03 -9.34 -1.46
CA ALA A 179 -9.08 -8.44 -1.03
C ALA A 179 -10.04 -8.08 -2.18
N THR A 180 -9.49 -7.80 -3.37
CA THR A 180 -10.28 -7.49 -4.57
C THR A 180 -11.24 -8.62 -4.93
N ILE A 181 -10.76 -9.86 -4.95
CA ILE A 181 -11.57 -11.04 -5.29
C ILE A 181 -12.60 -11.30 -4.19
N ASP A 182 -12.22 -11.17 -2.92
CA ASP A 182 -13.16 -11.29 -1.80
C ASP A 182 -14.31 -10.30 -1.90
N PHE A 183 -14.04 -9.03 -2.24
CA PHE A 183 -15.08 -8.04 -2.49
C PHE A 183 -15.91 -8.39 -3.74
N ALA A 184 -15.28 -8.85 -4.82
CA ALA A 184 -15.99 -9.24 -6.03
C ALA A 184 -17.00 -10.36 -5.73
N VAL A 185 -16.59 -11.38 -4.97
CA VAL A 185 -17.43 -12.52 -4.58
C VAL A 185 -18.49 -12.09 -3.56
N LYS A 186 -18.08 -11.51 -2.44
CA LYS A 186 -18.95 -11.29 -1.27
C LYS A 186 -19.85 -10.07 -1.41
N ALA A 187 -19.37 -9.00 -2.06
CA ALA A 187 -20.09 -7.73 -2.18
C ALA A 187 -20.65 -7.45 -3.58
N PHE A 188 -20.09 -8.08 -4.62
CA PHE A 188 -20.52 -7.85 -6.01
C PHE A 188 -21.10 -9.09 -6.71
N ALA A 189 -21.15 -10.24 -6.02
CA ALA A 189 -21.68 -11.50 -6.51
C ALA A 189 -21.06 -11.95 -7.85
N ILE A 190 -19.75 -11.73 -8.03
CA ILE A 190 -18.96 -12.25 -9.15
C ILE A 190 -18.00 -13.32 -8.61
N SER A 191 -18.21 -14.56 -9.04
CA SER A 191 -17.35 -15.69 -8.70
C SER A 191 -16.17 -15.83 -9.65
N ILE A 192 -15.13 -16.55 -9.21
CA ILE A 192 -14.06 -17.02 -10.10
C ILE A 192 -14.66 -18.05 -11.08
N PRO A 193 -14.55 -17.86 -12.41
CA PRO A 193 -14.98 -18.86 -13.40
C PRO A 193 -14.25 -20.20 -13.24
N GLU A 194 -14.94 -21.32 -13.45
CA GLU A 194 -14.40 -22.68 -13.23
C GLU A 194 -13.21 -22.99 -14.15
N GLU A 195 -13.17 -22.38 -15.33
CA GLU A 195 -12.09 -22.51 -16.30
C GLU A 195 -10.79 -21.81 -15.85
N HIS A 196 -10.86 -20.84 -14.93
CA HIS A 196 -9.71 -20.09 -14.42
C HIS A 196 -8.94 -20.88 -13.35
N ARG A 197 -8.27 -21.95 -13.79
CA ARG A 197 -7.57 -22.91 -12.92
C ARG A 197 -6.36 -22.31 -12.21
N ALA A 198 -5.61 -21.44 -12.87
CA ALA A 198 -4.40 -20.85 -12.29
C ALA A 198 -4.75 -19.80 -11.23
N LEU A 199 -5.82 -19.03 -11.46
CA LEU A 199 -6.39 -18.11 -10.49
C LEU A 199 -6.95 -18.86 -9.28
N THR A 200 -7.70 -19.94 -9.52
CA THR A 200 -8.24 -20.79 -8.43
C THR A 200 -7.12 -21.35 -7.56
N ARG A 201 -6.08 -21.93 -8.16
CA ARG A 201 -4.88 -22.40 -7.45
C ARG A 201 -4.26 -21.31 -6.58
N TRP A 202 -4.07 -20.12 -7.15
CA TRP A 202 -3.48 -19.00 -6.42
C TRP A 202 -4.38 -18.56 -5.26
N TYR A 203 -5.69 -18.47 -5.47
CA TYR A 203 -6.65 -18.01 -4.47
C TYR A 203 -6.69 -18.97 -3.28
N GLU A 204 -6.72 -20.28 -3.52
CA GLU A 204 -6.64 -21.30 -2.46
C GLU A 204 -5.35 -21.17 -1.65
N ALA A 205 -4.20 -21.07 -2.33
CA ALA A 205 -2.90 -20.99 -1.68
C ALA A 205 -2.75 -19.71 -0.83
N VAL A 206 -3.24 -18.57 -1.32
CA VAL A 206 -3.17 -17.28 -0.61
C VAL A 206 -4.19 -17.21 0.53
N SER A 207 -5.40 -17.75 0.34
CA SER A 207 -6.45 -17.80 1.37
C SER A 207 -6.12 -18.76 2.51
N ALA A 208 -5.32 -19.81 2.27
CA ALA A 208 -4.88 -20.75 3.30
C ALA A 208 -3.83 -20.17 4.27
N ARG A 209 -3.32 -18.96 4.02
CA ARG A 209 -2.32 -18.32 4.88
C ARG A 209 -2.96 -17.93 6.22
N PRO A 210 -2.28 -18.13 7.38
CA PRO A 210 -2.86 -17.77 8.68
C PRO A 210 -3.33 -16.31 8.79
N SER A 211 -2.65 -15.39 8.08
CA SER A 211 -2.99 -13.98 8.04
C SER A 211 -4.27 -13.66 7.25
N ALA A 212 -4.77 -14.57 6.43
CA ALA A 212 -6.01 -14.38 5.66
C ALA A 212 -7.27 -14.62 6.51
N SER A 213 -7.12 -15.25 7.68
CA SER A 213 -8.21 -15.52 8.63
C SER A 213 -8.21 -14.57 9.84
N ALA A 214 -7.30 -13.58 9.85
CA ALA A 214 -7.06 -12.69 10.98
C ALA A 214 -8.00 -11.46 11.00
#